data_AF-A0A6B2LRA7-F1
#
_entry.id   AF-A0A6B2LRA7-F1
#
_cell.length_a   1.000
_cell.length_b   1.000
_cell.length_c   1.000
_cell.angle_alpha   90.00
_cell.angle_beta   90.00
_cell.angle_gamma   90.00
#
_symmetry.space_group_name_H-M   'P 1'
#
loop_
_entity.id
_entity.type
_entity.pdbx_description
1 polymer ?
#
loop_
_entity_poly.entity_id
_entity_poly.type
_entity_poly.pdbx_seq_one_letter_code
_entity_poly.pdbx_strand_id
1 'polypeptide(L)'
;MPRNKPKKTHTRTAPDPTPRKAGEEYARVCRLLGNARMEARCVAGTVRLGAVRGLLRRRVWVNVGDVVVLSVRDPPEKADVVRKYNVEEVRRLAQAGEIPHEWLEDNFNAPSESEGMDTPQDSEASSGPSLSSL
;
A
#
# COMPACT_ATOMS: atom_id res chain seq x y z
N MET A 1 20.08 15.61 -41.39
CA MET A 1 19.69 15.48 -39.96
C MET A 1 19.39 14.02 -39.66
N PRO A 2 20.17 13.33 -38.80
CA PRO A 2 19.88 11.93 -38.48
C PRO A 2 18.59 11.83 -37.66
N ARG A 3 17.60 11.11 -38.19
CA ARG A 3 16.27 10.92 -37.64
C ARG A 3 16.34 9.90 -36.50
N ASN A 4 16.13 10.35 -35.26
CA ASN A 4 16.18 9.49 -34.07
C ASN A 4 15.02 8.48 -34.12
N LYS A 5 15.32 7.18 -34.25
CA LYS A 5 14.31 6.12 -34.18
C LYS A 5 13.94 5.87 -32.71
N PRO A 6 12.65 5.71 -32.36
CA PRO A 6 12.25 5.39 -31.00
C PRO A 6 12.86 4.05 -30.58
N LYS A 7 13.51 4.02 -29.41
CA LYS A 7 14.09 2.81 -28.84
C LYS A 7 12.95 1.83 -28.54
N LYS A 8 12.92 0.68 -29.22
CA LYS A 8 11.96 -0.41 -28.96
C LYS A 8 12.18 -0.91 -27.54
N THR A 9 11.29 -0.53 -26.62
CA THR A 9 11.20 -1.15 -25.30
C THR A 9 10.80 -2.61 -25.49
N HIS A 10 11.68 -3.53 -25.11
CA HIS A 10 11.26 -4.92 -24.91
C HIS A 10 10.19 -4.90 -23.81
N THR A 11 8.92 -5.03 -24.18
CA THR A 11 7.87 -5.46 -23.26
C THR A 11 8.20 -6.90 -22.88
N ARG A 12 9.14 -7.08 -21.93
CA ARG A 12 9.31 -8.36 -21.26
C ARG A 12 7.99 -8.58 -20.53
N THR A 13 7.14 -9.45 -21.06
CA THR A 13 6.01 -9.99 -20.30
C THR A 13 6.61 -10.50 -18.99
N ALA A 14 6.35 -9.79 -17.88
CA ALA A 14 6.93 -10.21 -16.61
C ALA A 14 6.46 -11.65 -16.34
N PRO A 15 7.33 -12.55 -15.85
CA PRO A 15 6.94 -13.92 -15.53
C PRO A 15 5.83 -13.93 -14.49
N ASP A 16 5.00 -14.97 -14.50
CA ASP A 16 3.92 -15.10 -13.53
C ASP A 16 4.44 -15.04 -12.09
N PRO A 17 3.70 -14.40 -11.17
CA PRO A 17 4.10 -14.34 -9.77
C PRO A 17 4.20 -15.76 -9.23
N THR A 18 5.30 -16.09 -8.57
CA THR A 18 5.44 -17.43 -7.98
C THR A 18 4.35 -17.63 -6.94
N PRO A 19 3.57 -18.73 -7.01
CA PRO A 19 2.50 -19.02 -6.06
C PRO A 19 3.07 -19.27 -4.66
N ARG A 20 2.23 -19.05 -3.64
CA ARG A 20 2.55 -19.41 -2.25
C ARG A 20 2.73 -20.92 -2.11
N LYS A 21 3.58 -21.35 -1.18
CA LYS A 21 3.79 -22.76 -0.83
C LYS A 21 2.89 -23.21 0.32
N ALA A 22 2.83 -24.51 0.59
CA ALA A 22 2.13 -25.04 1.76
C ALA A 22 2.74 -24.46 3.05
N GLY A 23 1.89 -23.92 3.92
CA GLY A 23 2.32 -23.22 5.15
C GLY A 23 2.67 -21.74 4.95
N GLU A 24 2.53 -21.22 3.73
CA GLU A 24 2.66 -19.79 3.43
C GLU A 24 1.28 -19.15 3.22
N GLU A 25 1.16 -17.88 3.59
CA GLU A 25 -0.07 -17.09 3.47
C GLU A 25 0.23 -15.66 3.01
N TYR A 26 -0.66 -15.12 2.17
CA TYR A 26 -0.58 -13.72 1.74
C TYR A 26 -1.02 -12.80 2.87
N ALA A 27 -0.29 -11.71 3.03
CA ALA A 27 -0.63 -10.70 4.03
C ALA A 27 -0.26 -9.30 3.57
N ARG A 28 -1.00 -8.33 4.08
CA ARG A 28 -0.74 -6.92 3.90
C ARG A 28 -0.16 -6.32 5.17
N VAL A 29 0.90 -5.51 5.04
CA VAL A 29 1.55 -4.88 6.18
C VAL A 29 0.67 -3.77 6.75
N CYS A 30 0.28 -3.89 8.01
CA CYS A 30 -0.55 -2.91 8.71
C CYS A 30 0.30 -1.88 9.47
N ARG A 31 1.34 -2.34 10.18
CA ARG A 31 2.24 -1.45 10.93
C ARG A 31 3.62 -2.06 11.09
N LEU A 32 4.63 -1.20 11.18
CA LEU A 32 6.00 -1.61 11.49
C LEU A 32 6.23 -1.50 13.01
N LEU A 33 6.78 -2.56 13.61
CA LEU A 33 7.08 -2.60 15.06
C LEU A 33 8.55 -2.25 15.36
N GLY A 34 9.39 -2.16 14.34
CA GLY A 34 10.84 -1.94 14.49
C GLY A 34 11.62 -3.25 14.66
N ASN A 35 12.96 -3.16 14.64
CA ASN A 35 13.88 -4.30 14.66
C ASN A 35 13.50 -5.43 13.68
N ALA A 36 13.09 -5.03 12.46
CA ALA A 36 12.64 -5.94 11.40
C ALA A 36 11.42 -6.81 11.77
N ARG A 37 10.56 -6.31 12.66
CA ARG A 37 9.26 -6.89 12.99
C ARG A 37 8.14 -5.98 12.50
N MET A 38 7.03 -6.58 12.11
CA MET A 38 5.85 -5.87 11.63
C MET A 38 4.58 -6.67 11.95
N GLU A 39 3.46 -5.98 11.94
CA GLU A 39 2.15 -6.61 11.91
C GLU A 39 1.63 -6.66 10.49
N ALA A 40 1.14 -7.83 10.12
CA ALA A 40 0.58 -8.05 8.81
C ALA A 40 -0.77 -8.78 8.94
N ARG A 41 -1.77 -8.25 8.24
CA ARG A 41 -3.11 -8.80 8.17
C ARG A 41 -3.17 -9.81 7.03
N CYS A 42 -3.44 -11.05 7.36
CA CYS A 42 -3.56 -12.14 6.40
C CYS A 42 -4.90 -12.09 5.67
N VAL A 43 -4.97 -12.75 4.52
CA VAL A 43 -6.23 -12.87 3.74
C VAL A 43 -7.34 -13.54 4.55
N ALA A 44 -6.98 -14.52 5.40
CA ALA A 44 -7.91 -15.16 6.33
C ALA A 44 -8.51 -14.22 7.40
N GLY A 45 -8.04 -12.97 7.50
CA GLY A 45 -8.54 -11.97 8.46
C GLY A 45 -7.71 -11.89 9.75
N THR A 46 -6.89 -12.88 10.05
CA THR A 46 -6.01 -12.89 11.24
C THR A 46 -4.83 -11.92 11.07
N VAL A 47 -4.52 -11.15 12.11
CA VAL A 47 -3.30 -10.33 12.17
C VAL A 47 -2.19 -11.14 12.82
N ARG A 48 -1.01 -11.15 12.19
CA ARG A 48 0.15 -11.92 12.66
C ARG A 48 1.38 -11.05 12.85
N LEU A 49 2.25 -11.50 13.75
CA LEU A 49 3.56 -10.89 14.00
C LEU A 49 4.58 -11.47 13.03
N GLY A 50 4.91 -10.67 12.00
CA GLY A 50 5.88 -11.00 10.97
C GLY A 50 7.30 -10.58 11.36
N ALA A 51 8.25 -11.51 11.30
CA ALA A 51 9.68 -11.20 11.39
C ALA A 51 10.33 -11.28 10.00
N VAL A 52 11.00 -10.21 9.57
CA VAL A 52 11.67 -10.21 8.26
C VAL A 52 12.87 -11.16 8.30
N ARG A 53 12.83 -12.21 7.47
CA ARG A 53 13.90 -13.19 7.39
C ARG A 53 15.22 -12.49 7.07
N GLY A 54 16.32 -12.93 7.69
CA GLY A 54 17.61 -12.21 7.63
C GLY A 54 18.11 -11.92 6.21
N LEU A 55 17.81 -12.79 5.24
CA LEU A 55 18.13 -12.59 3.84
C LEU A 55 17.40 -11.38 3.22
N LEU A 56 16.13 -11.18 3.58
CA LEU A 56 15.30 -10.07 3.09
C LEU A 56 15.68 -8.74 3.73
N ARG A 57 16.03 -8.74 5.02
CA ARG A 57 16.37 -7.52 5.78
C ARG A 57 17.49 -6.69 5.12
N ARG A 58 18.39 -7.34 4.37
CA ARG A 58 19.48 -6.67 3.63
C ARG A 58 19.12 -6.26 2.20
N ARG A 59 18.12 -6.91 1.60
CA ARG A 59 17.84 -6.81 0.16
C ARG A 59 16.63 -5.97 -0.17
N VAL A 60 15.61 -5.99 0.69
CA VAL A 60 14.29 -5.45 0.38
C VAL A 60 13.79 -4.60 1.54
N TRP A 61 13.30 -3.41 1.21
CA TRP A 61 12.68 -2.48 2.14
C TRP A 61 11.17 -2.74 2.14
N VAL A 62 10.60 -2.87 3.33
CA VAL A 62 9.18 -3.16 3.55
C VAL A 62 8.58 -1.99 4.32
N ASN A 63 7.50 -1.44 3.78
CA ASN A 63 6.73 -0.34 4.33
C ASN A 63 5.30 -0.79 4.66
N VAL A 64 4.56 0.07 5.35
CA VAL A 64 3.13 -0.12 5.56
C VAL A 64 2.40 -0.08 4.22
N GLY A 65 1.40 -0.94 4.03
CA GLY A 65 0.66 -1.07 2.78
C GLY A 65 1.22 -2.10 1.80
N ASP A 66 2.48 -2.53 1.96
CA ASP A 66 3.07 -3.56 1.12
C ASP A 66 2.38 -4.92 1.26
N VAL A 67 2.35 -5.70 0.18
CA VAL A 67 1.88 -7.08 0.17
C VAL A 67 3.08 -8.03 0.23
N VAL A 68 3.02 -8.96 1.18
CA VAL A 68 4.08 -9.91 1.49
C VAL A 68 3.55 -11.34 1.60
N VAL A 69 4.47 -12.30 1.50
CA VAL A 69 4.23 -13.70 1.84
C VAL A 69 4.79 -13.96 3.22
N LEU A 70 3.94 -14.51 4.09
CA LEU A 70 4.29 -14.96 5.42
C LEU A 70 4.36 -16.47 5.46
N SER A 71 5.42 -17.04 6.04
CA SER A 71 5.47 -18.44 6.44
C SER A 71 4.98 -18.53 7.88
N VAL A 72 3.83 -19.15 8.09
CA VAL A 72 3.26 -19.36 9.43
C VAL A 72 4.14 -20.38 10.17
N ARG A 73 4.39 -20.12 11.46
CA ARG A 73 5.09 -21.04 12.35
C ARG A 73 4.09 -21.69 13.32
N ASP A 74 4.58 -22.66 14.07
CA ASP A 74 3.96 -23.10 15.30
C ASP A 74 4.68 -22.38 16.47
N PRO A 75 4.04 -21.44 17.20
CA PRO A 75 2.60 -21.10 17.24
C PRO A 75 2.12 -20.18 16.09
N PRO A 76 0.81 -20.25 15.73
CA PRO A 76 0.24 -19.65 14.51
C PRO A 76 0.18 -18.11 14.50
N GLU A 77 0.40 -17.45 15.64
CA GLU A 77 0.48 -15.99 15.75
C GLU A 77 1.76 -15.41 15.15
N LYS A 78 2.82 -16.22 15.11
CA LYS A 78 4.15 -15.81 14.65
C LYS A 78 4.37 -16.30 13.23
N ALA A 79 4.95 -15.44 12.40
CA ALA A 79 5.29 -15.77 11.04
C ALA A 79 6.61 -15.13 10.60
N ASP A 80 7.26 -15.71 9.60
CA ASP A 80 8.40 -15.10 8.93
C ASP A 80 7.98 -14.49 7.60
N VAL A 81 8.56 -13.34 7.26
CA VAL A 81 8.43 -12.78 5.92
C VAL A 81 9.37 -13.52 4.98
N VAL A 82 8.81 -14.11 3.93
CA VAL A 82 9.55 -14.89 2.93
C VAL A 82 9.87 -14.04 1.70
N ARG A 83 8.91 -13.21 1.27
CA ARG A 83 9.04 -12.35 0.08
C ARG A 83 8.09 -11.15 0.16
N LYS A 84 8.48 -10.06 -0.50
CA LYS A 84 7.62 -8.92 -0.84
C LYS A 84 7.28 -8.99 -2.33
N TYR A 85 6.01 -8.79 -2.66
CA TYR A 85 5.58 -8.67 -4.05
C TYR A 85 5.67 -7.23 -4.53
N ASN A 86 5.99 -7.06 -5.80
CA ASN A 86 5.93 -5.77 -6.46
C ASN A 86 4.48 -5.43 -6.85
N VAL A 87 4.21 -4.16 -7.13
CA VAL A 87 2.85 -3.70 -7.47
C VAL A 87 2.25 -4.48 -8.64
N GLU A 88 3.03 -4.73 -9.70
CA GLU A 88 2.57 -5.50 -10.86
C GLU A 88 2.21 -6.96 -10.52
N GLU A 89 2.97 -7.60 -9.64
CA GLU A 89 2.69 -8.96 -9.18
C GLU A 89 1.43 -8.99 -8.32
N VAL A 90 1.23 -7.99 -7.45
CA VAL A 90 0.02 -7.82 -6.65
C VAL A 90 -1.21 -7.68 -7.56
N ARG A 91 -1.14 -6.88 -8.64
CA ARG A 91 -2.25 -6.77 -9.60
C ARG A 91 -2.62 -8.11 -10.21
N ARG A 92 -1.63 -8.93 -10.57
CA ARG A 92 -1.87 -10.27 -11.13
C ARG A 92 -2.47 -11.21 -10.10
N LEU A 93 -2.01 -11.16 -8.85
CA LEU A 93 -2.58 -11.95 -7.76
C LEU A 93 -4.04 -11.57 -7.49
N ALA A 94 -4.38 -10.29 -7.57
CA ALA A 94 -5.76 -9.83 -7.42
C ALA A 94 -6.64 -10.25 -8.61
N GLN A 95 -6.12 -10.17 -9.85
CA GLN A 95 -6.82 -10.69 -11.04
C GLN A 95 -7.05 -12.19 -10.98
N ALA A 96 -6.13 -12.94 -10.34
CA ALA A 96 -6.27 -14.37 -10.09
C ALA A 96 -7.25 -14.70 -8.94
N GLY A 97 -7.70 -13.70 -8.17
CA GLY A 97 -8.60 -13.90 -7.03
C GLY A 97 -7.93 -14.45 -5.76
N GLU A 98 -6.59 -14.43 -5.68
CA GLU A 98 -5.83 -14.96 -4.54
C GLU A 98 -5.77 -13.97 -3.36
N ILE A 99 -5.92 -12.68 -3.64
CA ILE A 99 -5.94 -11.60 -2.66
C ILE A 99 -7.11 -10.66 -2.98
N PRO A 100 -7.68 -9.98 -1.97
CA PRO A 100 -8.74 -9.01 -2.20
C PRO A 100 -8.22 -7.81 -3.01
N HIS A 101 -9.04 -7.33 -3.95
CA HIS A 101 -8.69 -6.20 -4.82
C HIS A 101 -8.47 -4.89 -4.06
N GLU A 102 -9.10 -4.75 -2.88
CA GLU A 102 -8.91 -3.67 -1.91
C GLU A 102 -7.43 -3.36 -1.62
N TRP A 103 -6.56 -4.38 -1.63
CA TRP A 103 -5.15 -4.21 -1.28
C TRP A 103 -4.34 -3.47 -2.35
N LEU A 104 -4.91 -3.18 -3.53
CA LEU A 104 -4.26 -2.40 -4.58
C LEU A 104 -4.28 -0.88 -4.31
N GLU A 105 -5.27 -0.38 -3.56
CA GLU A 105 -5.64 1.03 -3.57
C GLU A 105 -4.70 1.89 -2.71
N ASP A 106 -4.16 1.31 -1.64
CA ASP A 106 -3.38 2.04 -0.63
C ASP A 106 -1.88 2.20 -0.95
N ASN A 107 -1.39 1.63 -2.05
CA ASN A 107 0.02 1.76 -2.43
C ASN A 107 0.32 3.06 -3.20
N PHE A 108 -0.69 3.90 -3.41
CA PHE A 108 -0.48 5.28 -3.82
C PHE A 108 -0.20 6.11 -2.57
N ASN A 109 1.07 6.45 -2.37
CA ASN A 109 1.46 7.66 -1.68
C ASN A 109 0.83 8.84 -2.45
N ALA A 110 -0.45 9.10 -2.20
CA ALA A 110 -1.06 10.38 -2.47
C ALA A 110 -0.31 11.35 -1.55
N PRO A 111 0.48 12.31 -2.07
CA PRO A 111 0.75 13.49 -1.27
C PRO A 111 -0.61 14.00 -0.83
N SER A 112 -0.86 14.02 0.46
CA SER A 112 -1.96 14.81 1.01
C SER A 112 -1.56 16.25 0.76
N GLU A 113 -1.86 16.74 -0.44
CA GLU A 113 -2.08 18.17 -0.66
C GLU A 113 -3.29 18.48 0.20
N SER A 114 -3.02 18.86 1.46
CA SER A 114 -3.97 19.63 2.24
C SER A 114 -4.14 20.96 1.51
N GLU A 115 -5.02 20.96 0.51
CA GLU A 115 -5.54 22.17 -0.11
C GLU A 115 -6.07 23.03 1.03
N GLY A 116 -5.40 24.15 1.27
CA GLY A 116 -5.84 25.16 2.20
C GLY A 116 -7.20 25.66 1.75
N MET A 117 -8.25 25.27 2.47
CA MET A 117 -9.57 25.87 2.38
C MET A 117 -9.50 27.25 3.05
N ASP A 118 -8.82 28.21 2.42
CA ASP A 118 -9.01 29.62 2.72
C ASP A 118 -10.41 29.96 2.21
N THR A 119 -11.36 30.10 3.12
CA THR A 119 -12.70 30.59 2.78
C THR A 119 -12.63 32.11 2.86
N PRO A 120 -12.57 32.85 1.74
CA PRO A 120 -12.71 34.29 1.79
C PRO A 120 -14.14 34.63 2.24
N GLN A 121 -14.28 35.11 3.47
CA GLN A 121 -15.50 35.79 3.91
C GLN A 121 -15.41 37.25 3.49
N ASP A 122 -15.64 37.52 2.21
CA ASP A 122 -15.91 38.87 1.74
C ASP A 122 -17.34 39.00 1.21
N SER A 123 -17.98 40.08 1.67
CA SER A 123 -19.23 40.71 1.21
C SER A 123 -20.54 40.00 1.64
N GLU A 124 -21.57 40.69 2.14
CA GLU A 124 -22.05 42.01 1.74
C GLU A 124 -22.56 42.88 2.90
N ALA A 125 -22.33 44.18 2.75
CA ALA A 125 -23.11 45.23 3.39
C ALA A 125 -24.52 45.30 2.77
N SER A 126 -25.55 45.49 3.59
CA SER A 126 -26.79 46.13 3.13
C SER A 126 -27.51 46.85 4.26
N SER A 127 -27.92 48.07 3.92
CA SER A 127 -28.32 49.19 4.76
C SER A 127 -29.74 49.10 5.38
N GLY A 128 -29.85 49.59 6.63
CA GLY A 128 -30.92 50.48 7.14
C GLY A 128 -32.28 49.87 7.56
N PRO A 129 -33.23 50.64 8.13
CA PRO A 129 -33.16 52.04 8.60
C PRO A 129 -33.59 52.24 10.09
N SER A 130 -33.83 53.50 10.43
CA SER A 130 -33.85 54.18 11.73
C SER A 130 -35.19 54.23 12.50
N LEU A 131 -35.05 54.66 13.77
CA LEU A 131 -35.97 55.43 14.66
C LEU A 131 -36.90 54.67 15.63
N SER A 132 -36.60 54.80 16.93
CA SER A 132 -37.62 54.98 17.98
C SER A 132 -37.06 55.73 19.20
N SER A 133 -37.82 56.77 19.58
CA SER A 133 -38.01 57.32 20.94
C SER A 133 -36.90 58.16 21.59
N LEU A 134 -36.99 59.50 21.47
CA LEU A 134 -37.64 60.40 22.45
C LEU A 134 -37.54 61.87 21.98
#